data_AF-A0A562SN02-F1
#
_entry.id   AF-A0A562SN02-F1
#
_cell.length_a   1.000
_cell.length_b   1.000
_cell.length_c   1.000
_cell.angle_alpha   90.00
_cell.angle_beta   90.00
_cell.angle_gamma   90.00
#
_symmetry.space_group_name_H-M   'P 1'
#
loop_
_entity.id
_entity.type
_entity.pdbx_description
1 polymer ?
#
loop_
_entity_poly.entity_id
_entity_poly.type
_entity_poly.pdbx_seq_one_letter_code
_entity_poly.pdbx_strand_id
1 'polypeptide(L)'
;MNAGRLMGASIFTAVAASVCCITPVLALLAGSGSIASSLSWMAPARPYMIGATVALLGFAWYRQLKPQPTDDCGCTVAERPRFIQSKLFLALITAFSVLMLTFPYYAHIFFPKNEKQVVVANNSDIQWAEFKISGMNCQGCEEEVKREVNKLHGIVKVEVSYDEGAAKVRFDKSKTSVQKITDAINLTGYQVTVSELKNYTVMKSIILSLLAISAAATFHSCSSGNAKSESSEEIITFYDVPLVCTAVPDIGCGTRSKPVLLEMEKDLSIKEAWLNRAGTIYAIVWADKDRTDEVAKTIFEKYNLEYKKLSGQEAGRIAPTFREPDKWYRGADVDKLSIEEAGIIAKDAVTFALDKQLITDKEAVTIKTDIENYLKAALVKPKTADELHSNEVTKQFTENLSGIAAKTIGKERADKMTKLYMQTNPLDKKGKGSCCEKKNERDTCSKKK
;
A
#
# COMPACT_ATOMS: atom_id res chain seq x y z
N MET A 1 30.03 -25.46 -43.76
CA MET A 1 28.99 -24.41 -43.64
C MET A 1 29.66 -23.06 -43.45
N ASN A 2 29.44 -22.09 -44.34
CA ASN A 2 30.18 -20.83 -44.39
C ASN A 2 29.89 -19.95 -43.15
N ALA A 3 30.93 -19.72 -42.34
CA ALA A 3 30.87 -18.93 -41.10
C ALA A 3 30.32 -17.52 -41.29
N GLY A 4 30.48 -16.93 -42.48
CA GLY A 4 29.95 -15.60 -42.81
C GLY A 4 28.42 -15.50 -42.84
N ARG A 5 27.70 -16.57 -43.21
CA ARG A 5 26.22 -16.56 -43.24
C ARG A 5 25.59 -16.71 -41.84
N LEU A 6 26.29 -17.32 -40.89
CA LEU A 6 25.84 -17.46 -39.49
C LEU A 6 26.06 -16.19 -38.67
N MET A 7 27.11 -15.40 -38.96
CA MET A 7 27.38 -14.13 -38.27
C MET A 7 26.35 -13.03 -38.60
N GLY A 8 25.76 -13.03 -39.80
CA GLY A 8 24.72 -12.07 -40.16
C GLY A 8 23.41 -12.29 -39.38
N ALA A 9 23.02 -13.55 -39.17
CA ALA A 9 21.80 -13.90 -38.45
C ALA A 9 21.87 -13.59 -36.94
N SER A 10 23.06 -13.74 -36.32
CA SER A 10 23.24 -13.45 -34.89
C SER A 10 23.18 -11.96 -34.55
N ILE A 11 23.66 -11.08 -35.44
CA ILE A 11 23.60 -9.63 -35.24
C ILE A 11 22.15 -9.14 -35.34
N PHE A 12 21.39 -9.60 -36.33
CA PHE A 12 19.97 -9.24 -36.46
C PHE A 12 19.15 -9.70 -35.26
N THR A 13 19.42 -10.90 -34.73
CA THR A 13 18.70 -11.43 -33.57
C THR A 13 19.04 -10.66 -32.28
N ALA A 14 20.31 -10.29 -32.09
CA ALA A 14 20.74 -9.50 -30.93
C ALA A 14 20.16 -8.08 -30.95
N VAL A 15 20.18 -7.41 -32.12
CA VAL A 15 19.59 -6.07 -32.27
C VAL A 15 18.07 -6.13 -32.07
N ALA A 16 17.38 -7.12 -32.65
CA ALA A 16 15.95 -7.31 -32.45
C ALA A 16 15.57 -7.54 -30.97
N ALA A 17 16.39 -8.28 -30.22
CA ALA A 17 16.22 -8.49 -28.78
C ALA A 17 16.44 -7.20 -27.97
N SER A 18 17.46 -6.40 -28.31
CA SER A 18 17.76 -5.14 -27.63
C SER A 18 16.71 -4.06 -27.89
N VAL A 19 16.09 -4.04 -29.07
CA VAL A 19 15.02 -3.07 -29.41
C VAL A 19 13.85 -3.17 -28.43
N CYS A 20 13.50 -4.37 -27.95
CA CYS A 20 12.42 -4.54 -26.96
C CYS A 20 12.71 -3.90 -25.60
N CYS A 21 13.99 -3.72 -25.23
CA CYS A 21 14.41 -3.12 -23.95
C CYS A 21 14.81 -1.63 -24.07
N ILE A 22 15.23 -1.20 -25.26
CA ILE A 22 15.60 0.18 -25.57
C ILE A 22 14.36 1.06 -25.85
N THR A 23 13.25 0.44 -26.26
CA THR A 23 12.01 1.16 -26.65
C THR A 23 11.49 2.14 -25.59
N PRO A 24 11.45 1.81 -24.28
CA PRO A 24 11.00 2.78 -23.26
C PRO A 24 11.92 4.00 -23.14
N VAL A 25 13.23 3.81 -23.27
CA VAL A 25 14.22 4.89 -23.20
C VAL A 25 14.15 5.78 -24.45
N LEU A 26 14.00 5.18 -25.63
CA LEU A 26 13.80 5.93 -26.87
C LEU A 26 12.45 6.65 -26.91
N ALA A 27 11.38 6.06 -26.38
CA ALA A 27 10.07 6.72 -26.25
C ALA A 27 10.15 7.96 -25.35
N LEU A 28 10.94 7.88 -24.27
CA LEU A 28 11.21 9.02 -23.38
C LEU A 28 11.97 10.15 -24.09
N LEU A 29 12.95 9.81 -24.94
CA LEU A 29 13.77 10.78 -25.69
C LEU A 29 13.05 11.35 -26.92
N ALA A 30 12.19 10.56 -27.57
CA ALA A 30 11.47 10.94 -28.78
C ALA A 30 10.09 11.58 -28.49
N GLY A 31 9.59 11.51 -27.27
CA GLY A 31 8.29 12.07 -26.87
C GLY A 31 7.07 11.37 -27.50
N SER A 32 7.27 10.26 -28.22
CA SER A 32 6.22 9.47 -28.86
C SER A 32 6.02 8.13 -28.14
N GLY A 33 4.87 7.94 -27.50
CA GLY A 33 4.57 6.79 -26.62
C GLY A 33 4.19 5.47 -27.29
N SER A 34 4.19 5.37 -28.62
CA SER A 34 3.35 4.36 -29.31
C SER A 34 4.04 3.06 -29.73
N ILE A 35 5.33 2.85 -29.50
CA ILE A 35 6.03 1.66 -30.03
C ILE A 35 5.90 0.45 -29.10
N ALA A 36 5.64 0.66 -27.81
CA ALA A 36 5.63 -0.41 -26.80
C ALA A 36 4.49 -1.43 -27.00
N SER A 37 3.33 -1.01 -27.49
CA SER A 37 2.18 -1.91 -27.68
C SER A 37 2.33 -2.88 -28.86
N SER A 38 3.08 -2.48 -29.89
CA SER A 38 3.34 -3.30 -31.09
C SER A 38 4.20 -4.55 -30.83
N LEU A 39 4.90 -4.60 -29.70
CA LEU A 39 5.81 -5.67 -29.31
C LEU A 39 5.23 -6.60 -28.23
N SER A 40 3.99 -6.35 -27.80
CA SER A 40 3.34 -7.09 -26.71
C SER A 40 3.20 -8.60 -26.98
N TRP A 41 3.07 -9.00 -28.25
CA TRP A 41 3.06 -10.40 -28.69
C TRP A 41 4.36 -11.17 -28.33
N MET A 42 5.51 -10.51 -28.21
CA MET A 42 6.78 -11.18 -27.91
C MET A 42 7.05 -11.41 -26.42
N ALA A 43 6.16 -10.99 -25.51
CA ALA A 43 6.36 -11.20 -24.07
C ALA A 43 6.52 -12.67 -23.65
N PRO A 44 5.77 -13.67 -24.18
CA PRO A 44 5.95 -15.06 -23.81
C PRO A 44 7.33 -15.61 -24.22
N ALA A 45 7.92 -15.04 -25.29
CA ALA A 45 9.23 -15.45 -25.80
C ALA A 45 10.40 -14.84 -25.00
N ARG A 46 10.14 -13.87 -24.11
CA ARG A 46 11.16 -13.13 -23.36
C ARG A 46 12.15 -14.01 -22.59
N PRO A 47 11.74 -15.00 -21.76
CA PRO A 47 12.70 -15.85 -21.06
C PRO A 47 13.57 -16.68 -22.02
N TYR A 48 13.01 -17.15 -23.13
CA TYR A 48 13.76 -17.90 -24.14
C TYR A 48 14.80 -17.03 -24.84
N MET A 49 14.47 -15.77 -25.13
CA MET A 49 15.40 -14.81 -25.74
C MET A 49 16.54 -14.42 -24.79
N ILE A 50 16.24 -14.23 -23.50
CA ILE A 50 17.25 -13.99 -22.46
C ILE A 50 18.18 -15.22 -22.37
N GLY A 51 17.59 -16.42 -22.30
CA GLY A 51 18.35 -17.68 -22.27
C GLY A 51 19.25 -17.86 -23.50
N ALA A 52 18.73 -17.60 -24.69
CA ALA A 52 19.50 -17.66 -25.94
C ALA A 52 20.66 -16.65 -25.95
N THR A 53 20.44 -15.44 -25.45
CA THR A 53 21.46 -14.39 -25.37
C THR A 53 22.58 -14.79 -24.40
N VAL A 54 22.22 -15.29 -23.21
CA VAL A 54 23.20 -15.79 -22.22
C VAL A 54 23.98 -16.97 -22.79
N ALA A 55 23.31 -17.92 -23.47
CA ALA A 55 23.96 -19.07 -24.08
C ALA A 55 24.94 -18.66 -25.20
N LEU A 56 24.56 -17.73 -26.08
CA LEU A 56 25.42 -17.25 -27.17
C LEU A 56 26.61 -16.46 -26.65
N LEU A 57 26.42 -15.57 -25.67
CA LEU A 57 27.52 -14.84 -25.03
C LEU A 57 28.46 -15.78 -24.28
N GLY A 58 27.91 -16.78 -23.56
CA GLY A 58 28.69 -17.82 -22.92
C GLY A 58 29.51 -18.65 -23.90
N PHE A 59 28.91 -19.06 -25.02
CA PHE A 59 29.60 -19.79 -26.09
C PHE A 59 30.68 -18.95 -26.77
N ALA A 60 30.43 -17.65 -26.97
CA ALA A 60 31.42 -16.72 -27.52
C ALA A 60 32.63 -16.56 -26.59
N TRP A 61 32.40 -16.38 -25.28
CA TRP A 61 33.46 -16.36 -24.28
C TRP A 61 34.22 -17.69 -24.21
N TYR A 62 33.52 -18.83 -24.24
CA TYR A 62 34.13 -20.15 -24.28
C TYR A 62 35.08 -20.32 -25.47
N ARG A 63 34.67 -19.87 -26.66
CA ARG A 63 35.50 -19.94 -27.87
C ARG A 63 36.69 -18.98 -27.82
N GLN A 64 36.53 -17.79 -27.22
CA GLN A 64 37.59 -16.78 -27.10
C GLN A 64 38.60 -17.08 -25.99
N LEU A 65 38.21 -17.86 -24.97
CA LEU A 65 39.06 -18.30 -23.87
C LEU A 65 39.84 -19.58 -24.20
N LYS A 66 39.50 -20.29 -25.28
CA LYS A 66 40.31 -21.41 -25.77
C LYS A 66 41.69 -20.92 -26.24
N PRO A 67 42.78 -21.61 -25.87
CA PRO A 67 44.12 -21.28 -26.35
C PRO A 67 44.18 -21.44 -27.88
N GLN A 68 44.91 -20.53 -28.54
CA GLN A 68 45.16 -20.60 -29.98
C GLN A 68 45.99 -21.85 -30.31
N PRO A 69 45.72 -22.54 -31.43
CA PRO A 69 46.59 -23.61 -31.89
C PRO A 69 47.97 -23.03 -32.21
N THR A 70 49.01 -23.67 -31.69
CA THR A 70 50.42 -23.43 -32.01
C THR A 70 50.81 -24.30 -33.19
N ASP A 71 51.58 -23.78 -34.14
CA ASP A 71 52.14 -24.58 -35.23
C ASP A 71 53.15 -25.60 -34.70
N ASP A 72 53.57 -26.58 -35.52
CA ASP A 72 54.54 -27.64 -35.18
C ASP A 72 55.90 -27.12 -34.64
N CYS A 73 56.16 -25.82 -34.75
CA CYS A 73 57.35 -25.15 -34.22
C CYS A 73 57.10 -24.41 -32.89
N GLY A 74 55.91 -24.50 -32.29
CA GLY A 74 55.54 -23.84 -31.03
C GLY A 74 55.31 -22.33 -31.14
N CYS A 75 55.29 -21.76 -32.34
CA CYS A 75 55.00 -20.34 -32.57
C CYS A 75 53.49 -20.11 -32.73
N THR A 76 53.00 -18.98 -32.20
CA THR A 76 51.61 -18.55 -32.38
C THR A 76 51.44 -17.85 -33.74
N VAL A 77 50.55 -18.35 -34.59
CA VAL A 77 50.18 -17.66 -35.84
C VAL A 77 49.41 -16.39 -35.47
N ALA A 78 50.06 -15.24 -35.63
CA ALA A 78 49.46 -13.94 -35.33
C ALA A 78 48.55 -13.48 -36.48
N GLU A 79 47.36 -14.07 -36.62
CA GLU A 79 46.28 -13.42 -37.36
C GLU A 79 45.85 -12.17 -36.57
N ARG A 80 45.99 -10.97 -37.15
CA ARG A 80 45.51 -9.73 -36.50
C ARG A 80 43.99 -9.84 -36.36
N PRO A 81 43.44 -9.95 -35.14
CA PRO A 81 42.00 -10.12 -34.99
C PRO A 81 41.29 -8.86 -35.48
N ARG A 82 40.21 -9.04 -36.26
CA ARG A 82 39.32 -7.92 -36.59
C ARG A 82 38.78 -7.33 -35.29
N PHE A 83 38.51 -6.01 -35.24
CA PHE A 83 38.03 -5.32 -34.04
C PHE A 83 36.86 -6.04 -33.33
N ILE A 84 35.96 -6.66 -34.10
CA ILE A 84 34.78 -7.44 -33.65
C ILE A 84 35.16 -8.76 -32.96
N GLN A 85 36.34 -9.31 -33.23
CA GLN A 85 36.88 -10.52 -32.60
C GLN A 85 37.79 -10.20 -31.40
N SER A 86 37.85 -8.94 -30.96
CA SER A 86 38.65 -8.53 -29.82
C SER A 86 37.95 -8.86 -28.49
N LYS A 87 38.76 -9.13 -27.45
CA LYS A 87 38.26 -9.33 -26.08
C LYS A 87 37.57 -8.07 -25.54
N LEU A 88 38.05 -6.89 -25.94
CA LEU A 88 37.48 -5.61 -25.53
C LEU A 88 36.06 -5.43 -26.11
N PHE A 89 35.87 -5.72 -27.39
CA PHE A 89 34.55 -5.65 -28.02
C PHE A 89 33.55 -6.61 -27.37
N LEU A 90 33.97 -7.86 -27.13
CA LEU A 90 33.13 -8.85 -26.45
C LEU A 90 32.79 -8.41 -25.00
N ALA A 91 33.75 -7.84 -24.28
CA ALA A 91 33.53 -7.30 -22.93
C ALA A 91 32.55 -6.12 -22.92
N LEU A 92 32.68 -5.18 -23.87
CA LEU A 92 31.79 -4.04 -24.00
C LEU A 92 30.34 -4.46 -24.31
N ILE A 93 30.15 -5.40 -25.24
CA ILE A 93 28.82 -5.94 -25.56
C ILE A 93 28.23 -6.69 -24.36
N THR A 94 29.05 -7.46 -23.64
CA THR A 94 28.58 -8.20 -22.46
C THR A 94 28.14 -7.22 -21.37
N ALA A 95 28.94 -6.18 -21.09
CA ALA A 95 28.62 -5.15 -20.10
C ALA A 95 27.33 -4.40 -20.46
N PHE A 96 27.17 -3.99 -21.72
CA PHE A 96 25.97 -3.33 -22.21
C PHE A 96 24.73 -4.23 -22.12
N SER A 97 24.86 -5.51 -22.46
CA SER A 97 23.77 -6.48 -22.38
C SER A 97 23.32 -6.72 -20.94
N VAL A 98 24.26 -6.83 -20.00
CA VAL A 98 23.96 -6.97 -18.56
C VAL A 98 23.27 -5.73 -18.02
N LEU A 99 23.78 -4.54 -18.37
CA LEU A 99 23.16 -3.26 -17.99
C LEU A 99 21.69 -3.21 -18.45
N MET A 100 21.42 -3.52 -19.72
CA MET A 100 20.05 -3.50 -20.24
C MET A 100 19.14 -4.59 -19.63
N LEU A 101 19.68 -5.78 -19.31
CA LEU A 101 18.93 -6.85 -18.66
C LEU A 101 18.53 -6.49 -17.22
N THR A 102 19.38 -5.74 -16.52
CA THR A 102 19.11 -5.28 -15.16
C THR A 102 18.30 -3.99 -15.09
N PHE A 103 17.92 -3.40 -16.24
CA PHE A 103 17.07 -2.20 -16.32
C PHE A 103 15.84 -2.21 -15.41
N PRO A 104 15.05 -3.30 -15.31
CA PRO A 104 13.90 -3.33 -14.41
C PRO A 104 14.23 -2.99 -12.95
N TYR A 105 15.43 -3.32 -12.48
CA TYR A 105 15.84 -3.07 -11.09
C TYR A 105 16.17 -1.61 -10.81
N TYR A 106 16.72 -0.88 -11.78
CA TYR A 106 17.12 0.52 -11.61
C TYR A 106 16.21 1.53 -12.32
N ALA A 107 15.16 1.06 -13.03
CA ALA A 107 14.20 1.90 -13.75
C ALA A 107 13.56 2.97 -12.85
N HIS A 108 13.33 2.68 -11.57
CA HIS A 108 12.76 3.61 -10.58
C HIS A 108 13.54 4.93 -10.43
N ILE A 109 14.83 4.96 -10.80
CA ILE A 109 15.67 6.17 -10.76
C ILE A 109 15.29 7.14 -11.89
N PHE A 110 14.81 6.62 -13.03
CA PHE A 110 14.49 7.41 -14.22
C PHE A 110 13.01 7.83 -14.30
N PHE A 111 12.12 7.16 -13.55
CA PHE A 111 10.70 7.49 -13.47
C PHE A 111 10.35 8.09 -12.09
N PRO A 112 10.47 9.43 -11.90
CA PRO A 112 10.11 10.07 -10.64
C PRO A 112 8.62 9.90 -10.33
N LYS A 113 8.27 9.53 -9.09
CA LYS A 113 6.89 9.43 -8.61
C LYS A 113 6.21 10.80 -8.70
N ASN A 114 5.41 11.01 -9.73
CA ASN A 114 4.56 12.18 -9.86
C ASN A 114 3.21 11.91 -9.18
N GLU A 115 3.13 12.10 -7.86
CA GLU A 115 1.85 12.16 -7.14
C GLU A 115 1.38 13.63 -7.09
N LYS A 116 0.38 13.97 -7.91
CA LYS A 116 -0.27 15.29 -7.82
C LYS A 116 -1.21 15.31 -6.61
N GLN A 117 -0.98 16.22 -5.67
CA GLN A 117 -1.98 16.55 -4.65
C GLN A 117 -3.06 17.45 -5.26
N VAL A 118 -4.24 16.90 -5.52
CA VAL A 118 -5.38 17.67 -6.02
C VAL A 118 -6.29 18.03 -4.84
N VAL A 119 -6.49 19.32 -4.60
CA VAL A 119 -7.47 19.83 -3.62
C VAL A 119 -8.87 19.52 -4.14
N VAL A 120 -9.54 18.54 -3.53
CA VAL A 120 -10.91 18.13 -3.86
C VAL A 120 -11.88 19.02 -3.08
N ALA A 121 -12.71 19.79 -3.80
CA ALA A 121 -13.66 20.73 -3.20
C ALA A 121 -14.92 20.05 -2.62
N ASN A 122 -15.23 18.81 -3.03
CA ASN A 122 -16.41 18.07 -2.55
C ASN A 122 -16.24 16.54 -2.69
N ASN A 123 -16.54 15.77 -1.64
CA ASN A 123 -16.27 14.31 -1.60
C ASN A 123 -17.38 13.47 -2.27
N SER A 124 -18.55 14.05 -2.56
CA SER A 124 -19.71 13.39 -3.20
C SER A 124 -19.53 13.06 -4.70
N ASP A 125 -18.53 13.69 -5.34
CA ASP A 125 -18.29 13.58 -6.78
C ASP A 125 -17.09 12.69 -7.13
N ILE A 126 -16.47 12.09 -6.12
CA ILE A 126 -15.35 11.17 -6.29
C ILE A 126 -15.85 9.77 -6.62
N GLN A 127 -15.35 9.20 -7.71
CA GLN A 127 -15.69 7.85 -8.17
C GLN A 127 -14.43 7.03 -8.45
N TRP A 128 -14.62 5.71 -8.43
CA TRP A 128 -13.61 4.76 -8.87
C TRP A 128 -14.04 4.11 -10.18
N ALA A 129 -13.09 3.97 -11.08
CA ALA A 129 -13.23 3.12 -12.26
C ALA A 129 -12.05 2.15 -12.34
N GLU A 130 -12.34 0.93 -12.76
CA GLU A 130 -11.34 -0.08 -13.08
C GLU A 130 -11.32 -0.31 -14.59
N PHE A 131 -10.12 -0.35 -15.17
CA PHE A 131 -9.87 -0.52 -16.59
C PHE A 131 -9.02 -1.77 -16.78
N LYS A 132 -9.50 -2.77 -17.52
CA LYS A 132 -8.67 -3.88 -17.98
C LYS A 132 -7.94 -3.45 -19.23
N ILE A 133 -6.62 -3.59 -19.23
CA ILE A 133 -5.73 -3.06 -20.25
C ILE A 133 -4.89 -4.20 -20.81
N SER A 134 -5.02 -4.45 -22.11
CA SER A 134 -4.21 -5.44 -22.82
C SER A 134 -2.96 -4.81 -23.42
N GLY A 135 -1.84 -5.54 -23.35
CA GLY A 135 -0.56 -5.17 -23.97
C GLY A 135 0.49 -4.59 -23.01
N MET A 136 0.18 -4.42 -21.72
CA MET A 136 1.14 -3.99 -20.71
C MET A 136 1.95 -5.19 -20.20
N ASN A 137 3.28 -5.18 -20.43
CA ASN A 137 4.12 -6.36 -20.18
C ASN A 137 5.35 -6.09 -19.30
N CYS A 138 5.50 -4.87 -18.77
CA CYS A 138 6.55 -4.53 -17.83
C CYS A 138 6.20 -3.27 -17.03
N GLN A 139 6.96 -3.03 -15.95
CA GLN A 139 6.85 -1.82 -15.13
C GLN A 139 6.99 -0.51 -15.93
N GLY A 140 7.80 -0.49 -17.00
CA GLY A 140 7.88 0.68 -17.89
C GLY A 140 6.57 0.99 -18.61
N CYS A 141 5.79 -0.05 -18.97
CA CYS A 141 4.45 0.12 -19.56
C CYS A 141 3.46 0.69 -18.54
N GLU A 142 3.56 0.23 -17.29
CA GLU A 142 2.75 0.71 -16.17
C GLU A 142 2.96 2.22 -15.91
N GLU A 143 4.23 2.65 -15.83
CA GLU A 143 4.57 4.06 -15.59
C GLU A 143 4.18 4.96 -16.76
N GLU A 144 4.19 4.45 -18.00
CA GLU A 144 3.70 5.17 -19.17
C GLU A 144 2.20 5.49 -19.05
N VAL A 145 1.38 4.47 -18.78
CA VAL A 145 -0.07 4.62 -18.59
C VAL A 145 -0.36 5.54 -17.42
N LYS A 146 0.32 5.34 -16.30
CA LYS A 146 0.16 6.16 -15.09
C LYS A 146 0.48 7.63 -15.38
N ARG A 147 1.54 7.91 -16.14
CA ARG A 147 1.93 9.27 -16.52
C ARG A 147 0.88 9.92 -17.41
N GLU A 148 0.38 9.21 -18.42
CA GLU A 148 -0.60 9.75 -19.36
C GLU A 148 -1.93 10.06 -18.67
N VAL A 149 -2.43 9.14 -17.84
CA VAL A 149 -3.67 9.36 -17.07
C VAL A 149 -3.52 10.54 -16.10
N ASN A 150 -2.38 10.68 -15.41
CA ASN A 150 -2.12 11.80 -14.49
C ASN A 150 -2.03 13.19 -15.16
N LYS A 151 -1.99 13.27 -16.49
CA LYS A 151 -2.11 14.55 -17.21
C LYS A 151 -3.54 15.09 -17.19
N LEU A 152 -4.54 14.22 -17.06
CA LEU A 152 -5.95 14.62 -17.04
C LEU A 152 -6.30 15.43 -15.78
N HIS A 153 -7.13 16.46 -15.94
CA HIS A 153 -7.66 17.23 -14.82
C HIS A 153 -8.73 16.44 -14.06
N GLY A 154 -8.70 16.48 -12.72
CA GLY A 154 -9.68 15.78 -11.88
C GLY A 154 -9.28 14.36 -11.49
N ILE A 155 -8.07 13.91 -11.83
CA ILE A 155 -7.52 12.65 -11.35
C ILE A 155 -7.03 12.83 -9.90
N VAL A 156 -7.48 11.97 -9.00
CA VAL A 156 -7.14 11.99 -7.56
C VAL A 156 -6.11 10.91 -7.23
N LYS A 157 -6.26 9.71 -7.81
CA LYS A 157 -5.30 8.60 -7.65
C LYS A 157 -5.31 7.71 -8.88
N VAL A 158 -4.14 7.24 -9.29
CA VAL A 158 -3.96 6.26 -10.36
C VAL A 158 -3.08 5.13 -9.86
N GLU A 159 -3.61 3.93 -9.87
CA GLU A 159 -2.89 2.68 -9.63
C GLU A 159 -2.96 1.87 -10.91
N VAL A 160 -1.81 1.48 -11.45
CA VAL A 160 -1.74 0.62 -12.64
C VAL A 160 -0.91 -0.59 -12.23
N SER A 161 -1.25 -1.76 -12.74
CA SER A 161 -0.45 -2.97 -12.55
C SER A 161 -0.37 -3.70 -13.89
N TYR A 162 0.85 -3.87 -14.40
CA TYR A 162 1.07 -4.70 -15.58
C TYR A 162 0.85 -6.18 -15.27
N ASP A 163 1.13 -6.63 -14.04
CA ASP A 163 0.88 -8.01 -13.59
C ASP A 163 -0.63 -8.35 -13.53
N GLU A 164 -1.47 -7.40 -13.07
CA GLU A 164 -2.94 -7.57 -13.06
C GLU A 164 -3.60 -7.25 -14.41
N GLY A 165 -2.83 -6.68 -15.36
CA GLY A 165 -3.36 -6.15 -16.63
C GLY A 165 -4.46 -5.12 -16.42
N ALA A 166 -4.34 -4.26 -15.39
CA ALA A 166 -5.43 -3.39 -14.96
C ALA A 166 -4.96 -2.03 -14.45
N ALA A 167 -5.83 -1.02 -14.56
CA ALA A 167 -5.69 0.27 -13.92
C ALA A 167 -6.90 0.61 -13.06
N LYS A 168 -6.69 1.06 -11.83
CA LYS A 168 -7.70 1.55 -10.90
C LYS A 168 -7.52 3.06 -10.75
N VAL A 169 -8.53 3.81 -11.14
CA VAL A 169 -8.46 5.28 -11.19
C VAL A 169 -9.54 5.86 -10.29
N ARG A 170 -9.11 6.68 -9.33
CA ARG A 170 -9.97 7.53 -8.50
C ARG A 170 -10.00 8.92 -9.10
N PHE A 171 -11.18 9.41 -9.45
CA PHE A 171 -11.33 10.69 -10.14
C PHE A 171 -12.59 11.44 -9.73
N ASP A 172 -12.56 12.75 -9.93
CA ASP A 172 -13.69 13.65 -9.78
C ASP A 172 -14.53 13.64 -11.07
N LYS A 173 -15.74 13.09 -10.98
CA LYS A 173 -16.66 12.93 -12.12
C LYS A 173 -17.12 14.26 -12.71
N SER A 174 -16.96 15.38 -11.99
CA SER A 174 -17.27 16.72 -12.51
C SER A 174 -16.20 17.27 -13.46
N LYS A 175 -14.97 16.72 -13.40
CA LYS A 175 -13.80 17.21 -14.15
C LYS A 175 -13.32 16.24 -15.23
N THR A 176 -13.47 14.93 -15.00
CA THR A 176 -13.10 13.90 -15.97
C THR A 176 -14.12 12.75 -15.97
N SER A 177 -14.03 11.88 -16.99
CA SER A 177 -14.96 10.77 -17.20
C SER A 177 -14.22 9.50 -17.55
N VAL A 178 -14.89 8.35 -17.40
CA VAL A 178 -14.36 7.04 -17.79
C VAL A 178 -13.92 7.02 -19.25
N GLN A 179 -14.67 7.69 -20.14
CA GLN A 179 -14.32 7.78 -21.55
C GLN A 179 -13.02 8.56 -21.76
N LYS A 180 -12.86 9.72 -21.12
CA LYS A 180 -11.63 10.52 -21.22
C LYS A 180 -10.41 9.77 -20.69
N ILE A 181 -10.59 9.00 -19.62
CA ILE A 181 -9.53 8.14 -19.06
C ILE A 181 -9.20 6.99 -20.02
N THR A 182 -10.21 6.39 -20.64
CA THR A 182 -10.05 5.34 -21.67
C THR A 182 -9.27 5.87 -22.86
N ASP A 183 -9.62 7.06 -23.36
CA ASP A 183 -8.94 7.69 -24.49
C ASP A 183 -7.48 8.01 -24.16
N ALA A 184 -7.21 8.50 -22.94
CA ALA A 184 -5.84 8.73 -22.47
C ALA A 184 -5.01 7.44 -22.38
N ILE A 185 -5.62 6.33 -21.94
CA ILE A 185 -4.95 5.03 -21.94
C ILE A 185 -4.69 4.59 -23.39
N ASN A 186 -5.67 4.70 -24.29
CA ASN A 186 -5.52 4.27 -25.69
C ASN A 186 -4.46 5.09 -26.45
N LEU A 187 -4.24 6.37 -26.09
CA LEU A 187 -3.17 7.21 -26.65
C LEU A 187 -1.76 6.65 -26.41
N THR A 188 -1.57 5.86 -25.35
CA THR A 188 -0.29 5.18 -25.08
C THR A 188 -0.07 3.96 -25.97
N GLY A 189 -1.04 3.60 -26.80
CA GLY A 189 -1.00 2.47 -27.72
C GLY A 189 -1.49 1.14 -27.11
N TYR A 190 -1.75 1.07 -25.81
CA TYR A 190 -2.44 -0.08 -25.19
C TYR A 190 -3.95 -0.02 -25.43
N GLN A 191 -4.64 -1.13 -25.20
CA GLN A 191 -6.08 -1.23 -25.45
C GLN A 191 -6.84 -1.51 -24.16
N VAL A 192 -7.80 -0.63 -23.84
CA VAL A 192 -8.78 -0.91 -22.79
C VAL A 192 -9.80 -1.91 -23.31
N THR A 193 -9.86 -3.08 -22.69
CA THR A 193 -10.78 -4.17 -23.05
C THR A 193 -12.08 -4.12 -22.25
N VAL A 194 -12.01 -3.62 -21.02
CA VAL A 194 -13.17 -3.44 -20.13
C VAL A 194 -12.97 -2.16 -19.33
N SER A 195 -14.02 -1.35 -19.22
CA SER A 195 -14.07 -0.21 -18.29
C SER A 195 -15.32 -0.32 -17.42
N GLU A 196 -15.11 -0.43 -16.11
CA GLU A 196 -16.18 -0.60 -15.13
C GLU A 196 -16.17 0.54 -14.11
N LEU A 197 -17.30 1.26 -14.00
CA LEU A 197 -17.55 2.14 -12.86
C LEU A 197 -17.79 1.27 -11.63
N LYS A 198 -16.88 1.33 -10.67
CA LYS A 198 -17.01 0.60 -9.41
C LYS A 198 -17.75 1.51 -8.42
N ASN A 199 -19.07 1.36 -8.36
CA ASN A 199 -19.86 1.91 -7.27
C ASN A 199 -19.64 1.07 -6.00
N TYR A 200 -18.53 1.34 -5.32
CA TYR A 200 -18.17 0.70 -4.05
C TYR A 200 -19.19 1.01 -2.92
N THR A 201 -20.14 1.91 -3.16
CA THR A 201 -21.22 2.25 -2.21
C THR A 201 -22.35 1.21 -2.15
N VAL A 202 -22.53 0.34 -3.16
CA VAL A 202 -23.74 -0.52 -3.26
C VAL A 202 -23.44 -2.03 -3.37
N MET A 203 -22.30 -2.44 -3.93
CA MET A 203 -22.06 -3.87 -4.25
C MET A 203 -21.74 -4.78 -3.05
N LYS A 204 -21.50 -4.26 -1.84
CA LYS A 204 -21.22 -5.12 -0.67
C LYS A 204 -22.49 -5.75 -0.05
N SER A 205 -23.70 -5.41 -0.52
CA SER A 205 -24.96 -5.81 0.12
C SER A 205 -25.66 -7.03 -0.50
N ILE A 206 -25.35 -7.46 -1.73
CA ILE A 206 -26.20 -8.41 -2.48
C ILE A 206 -25.62 -9.84 -2.53
N ILE A 207 -24.30 -10.03 -2.40
CA ILE A 207 -23.67 -11.36 -2.53
C ILE A 207 -23.87 -12.23 -1.27
N LEU A 208 -24.26 -11.63 -0.13
CA LEU A 208 -24.39 -12.35 1.15
C LEU A 208 -25.73 -13.09 1.32
N SER A 209 -26.75 -12.84 0.49
CA SER A 209 -28.11 -13.37 0.68
C SER A 209 -28.45 -14.64 -0.11
N LEU A 210 -27.61 -15.10 -1.04
CA LEU A 210 -27.95 -16.22 -1.94
C LEU A 210 -27.32 -17.59 -1.60
N LEU A 211 -26.41 -17.70 -0.62
CA LEU A 211 -25.69 -18.95 -0.29
C LEU A 211 -26.16 -19.63 1.02
N ALA A 212 -27.41 -19.41 1.42
CA ALA A 212 -27.97 -19.96 2.67
C ALA A 212 -29.17 -20.91 2.46
N ILE A 213 -29.24 -21.65 1.35
CA ILE A 213 -30.21 -22.75 1.20
C ILE A 213 -29.51 -24.02 0.72
N SER A 214 -29.66 -25.07 1.52
CA SER A 214 -29.27 -26.49 1.35
C SER A 214 -27.78 -26.85 1.54
N ALA A 215 -27.44 -27.22 2.77
CA ALA A 215 -26.41 -28.21 3.04
C ALA A 215 -27.06 -29.60 3.20
N ALA A 216 -26.29 -30.62 2.82
CA ALA A 216 -26.43 -32.06 3.07
C ALA A 216 -27.27 -32.90 2.08
N ALA A 217 -26.56 -33.64 1.21
CA ALA A 217 -26.66 -35.11 1.18
C ALA A 217 -25.41 -35.72 0.50
N THR A 218 -24.84 -36.69 1.19
CA THR A 218 -23.74 -37.59 0.85
C THR A 218 -23.96 -38.36 -0.46
N PHE A 219 -22.90 -38.66 -1.25
CA PHE A 219 -22.69 -39.98 -1.87
C PHE A 219 -21.25 -40.14 -2.42
N HIS A 220 -20.90 -41.40 -2.62
CA HIS A 220 -19.60 -42.07 -2.67
C HIS A 220 -18.95 -42.10 -4.07
N SER A 221 -17.64 -42.38 -4.10
CA SER A 221 -16.80 -42.90 -5.21
C SER A 221 -16.19 -41.98 -6.30
N CYS A 222 -14.85 -41.93 -6.24
CA CYS A 222 -13.83 -42.13 -7.29
C CYS A 222 -13.97 -41.46 -8.67
N SER A 223 -13.04 -40.54 -9.00
CA SER A 223 -11.97 -40.79 -10.00
C SER A 223 -11.04 -39.57 -10.17
N SER A 224 -9.75 -39.84 -9.96
CA SER A 224 -8.50 -39.24 -10.48
C SER A 224 -8.47 -37.89 -11.21
N GLY A 225 -7.44 -37.08 -10.91
CA GLY A 225 -6.79 -36.26 -11.94
C GLY A 225 -6.47 -34.79 -11.64
N ASN A 226 -5.76 -34.51 -10.55
CA ASN A 226 -4.72 -33.49 -10.34
C ASN A 226 -4.81 -32.07 -10.98
N ALA A 227 -4.96 -31.05 -10.14
CA ALA A 227 -4.01 -29.92 -10.00
C ALA A 227 -4.57 -28.88 -9.00
N LYS A 228 -4.29 -29.05 -7.70
CA LYS A 228 -4.50 -28.01 -6.68
C LYS A 228 -3.18 -27.34 -6.36
N SER A 229 -3.15 -26.03 -6.56
CA SER A 229 -2.17 -25.11 -5.97
C SER A 229 -2.28 -25.21 -4.46
N GLU A 230 -1.15 -25.51 -3.81
CA GLU A 230 -0.99 -25.71 -2.38
C GLU A 230 -0.68 -24.36 -1.74
N SER A 231 -1.68 -23.73 -1.11
CA SER A 231 -1.49 -22.55 -0.26
C SER A 231 -1.08 -23.01 1.13
N SER A 232 0.11 -22.63 1.60
CA SER A 232 0.48 -22.77 3.01
C SER A 232 -0.50 -21.97 3.87
N GLU A 233 -1.31 -22.64 4.70
CA GLU A 233 -2.27 -22.00 5.61
C GLU A 233 -1.51 -21.13 6.64
N GLU A 234 -1.59 -19.80 6.50
CA GLU A 234 -1.09 -18.87 7.51
C GLU A 234 -1.90 -19.04 8.81
N ILE A 235 -1.23 -19.15 9.95
CA ILE A 235 -1.90 -19.23 11.25
C ILE A 235 -2.17 -17.81 11.72
N ILE A 236 -3.44 -17.47 11.85
CA ILE A 236 -3.89 -16.15 12.28
C ILE A 236 -4.68 -16.30 13.57
N THR A 237 -4.27 -15.58 14.62
CA THR A 237 -5.03 -15.49 15.86
C THR A 237 -5.59 -14.09 16.03
N PHE A 238 -6.88 -14.00 16.37
CA PHE A 238 -7.54 -12.73 16.68
C PHE A 238 -7.70 -12.57 18.19
N TYR A 239 -7.51 -11.35 18.69
CA TYR A 239 -7.67 -10.99 20.10
C TYR A 239 -8.56 -9.75 20.20
N ASP A 240 -9.57 -9.80 21.08
CA ASP A 240 -10.32 -8.62 21.50
C ASP A 240 -9.47 -7.81 22.48
N VAL A 241 -9.40 -6.50 22.28
CA VAL A 241 -8.63 -5.54 23.09
C VAL A 241 -9.41 -4.23 23.27
N PRO A 242 -9.25 -3.49 24.37
CA PRO A 242 -9.94 -2.21 24.58
C PRO A 242 -9.07 -1.01 24.18
N LEU A 243 -8.50 -0.99 22.97
CA LEU A 243 -7.71 0.14 22.47
C LEU A 243 -8.56 1.15 21.69
N VAL A 244 -9.75 1.44 22.19
CA VAL A 244 -10.65 2.44 21.61
C VAL A 244 -10.23 3.84 22.06
N CYS A 245 -10.27 4.82 21.16
CA CYS A 245 -10.12 6.23 21.54
C CYS A 245 -11.38 6.71 22.29
N THR A 246 -11.21 7.29 23.48
CA THR A 246 -12.32 7.85 24.25
C THR A 246 -12.92 9.12 23.62
N ALA A 247 -12.10 9.90 22.90
CA ALA A 247 -12.54 11.08 22.17
C ALA A 247 -13.33 10.70 20.91
N VAL A 248 -12.94 9.62 20.22
CA VAL A 248 -13.57 9.15 18.98
C VAL A 248 -13.78 7.63 19.03
N PRO A 249 -14.92 7.14 19.54
CA PRO A 249 -15.13 5.72 19.82
C PRO A 249 -15.03 4.76 18.61
N ASP A 250 -15.15 5.27 17.39
CA ASP A 250 -15.04 4.47 16.17
C ASP A 250 -13.59 4.35 15.64
N ILE A 251 -12.62 4.98 16.32
CA ILE A 251 -11.21 5.02 15.96
C ILE A 251 -10.37 4.40 17.07
N GLY A 252 -9.45 3.51 16.70
CA GLY A 252 -8.50 2.90 17.61
C GLY A 252 -7.42 3.89 18.04
N CYS A 253 -6.97 3.76 19.28
CA CYS A 253 -5.93 4.59 19.87
C CYS A 253 -4.57 4.27 19.25
N GLY A 254 -4.16 5.07 18.26
CA GLY A 254 -2.88 4.93 17.57
C GLY A 254 -1.68 5.09 18.51
N THR A 255 -1.74 6.06 19.43
CA THR A 255 -0.67 6.34 20.41
C THR A 255 -0.34 5.14 21.30
N ARG A 256 -1.36 4.40 21.78
CA ARG A 256 -1.18 3.22 22.66
C ARG A 256 -0.89 1.94 21.89
N SER A 257 -1.46 1.78 20.70
CA SER A 257 -1.27 0.57 19.89
C SER A 257 0.09 0.52 19.18
N LYS A 258 0.63 1.67 18.78
CA LYS A 258 1.91 1.77 18.06
C LYS A 258 3.07 1.05 18.75
N PRO A 259 3.40 1.30 20.04
CA PRO A 259 4.52 0.59 20.68
C PRO A 259 4.28 -0.92 20.79
N VAL A 260 3.03 -1.35 20.93
CA VAL A 260 2.63 -2.77 21.00
C VAL A 260 2.87 -3.46 19.66
N LEU A 261 2.36 -2.87 18.56
CA LEU A 261 2.53 -3.39 17.20
C LEU A 261 4.01 -3.47 16.81
N LEU A 262 4.78 -2.41 17.08
CA LEU A 262 6.21 -2.39 16.77
C LEU A 262 7.02 -3.38 17.60
N GLU A 263 6.62 -3.68 18.84
CA GLU A 263 7.27 -4.70 19.65
C GLU A 263 6.91 -6.12 19.17
N MET A 264 5.64 -6.36 18.83
CA MET A 264 5.20 -7.63 18.26
C MET A 264 5.98 -7.99 17.00
N GLU A 265 6.16 -7.04 16.09
CA GLU A 265 6.88 -7.28 14.82
C GLU A 265 8.39 -7.43 14.96
N LYS A 266 8.97 -7.17 16.15
CA LYS A 266 10.38 -7.50 16.42
C LYS A 266 10.55 -8.97 16.84
N ASP A 267 9.51 -9.62 17.33
CA ASP A 267 9.57 -11.03 17.72
C ASP A 267 9.56 -11.91 16.46
N LEU A 268 10.57 -12.76 16.32
CA LEU A 268 10.73 -13.63 15.15
C LEU A 268 9.59 -14.65 14.98
N SER A 269 8.82 -14.90 16.04
CA SER A 269 7.65 -15.79 16.02
C SER A 269 6.42 -15.13 15.40
N ILE A 270 6.42 -13.80 15.27
CA ILE A 270 5.32 -13.00 14.71
C ILE A 270 5.72 -12.48 13.34
N LYS A 271 5.01 -12.91 12.30
CA LYS A 271 5.19 -12.42 10.93
C LYS A 271 4.57 -11.04 10.76
N GLU A 272 3.37 -10.84 11.32
CA GLU A 272 2.62 -9.59 11.23
C GLU A 272 1.73 -9.38 12.46
N ALA A 273 1.56 -8.12 12.86
CA ALA A 273 0.58 -7.73 13.87
C ALA A 273 -0.27 -6.58 13.33
N TRP A 274 -1.58 -6.67 13.49
CA TRP A 274 -2.53 -5.70 12.94
C TRP A 274 -3.55 -5.28 13.99
N LEU A 275 -3.99 -4.03 13.91
CA LEU A 275 -5.11 -3.48 14.67
C LEU A 275 -6.24 -3.11 13.71
N ASN A 276 -7.48 -3.47 14.03
CA ASN A 276 -8.63 -3.01 13.25
C ASN A 276 -8.89 -1.50 13.47
N ARG A 277 -9.63 -0.86 12.57
CA ARG A 277 -9.91 0.59 12.63
C ARG A 277 -10.49 1.04 13.96
N ALA A 278 -11.39 0.25 14.55
CA ALA A 278 -12.05 0.60 15.82
C ALA A 278 -11.12 0.44 17.04
N GLY A 279 -9.96 -0.20 16.89
CA GLY A 279 -9.05 -0.50 18.00
C GLY A 279 -9.57 -1.57 18.95
N THR A 280 -10.51 -2.40 18.49
CA THR A 280 -11.14 -3.45 19.29
C THR A 280 -10.54 -4.83 19.06
N ILE A 281 -9.82 -5.04 17.94
CA ILE A 281 -9.29 -6.34 17.56
C ILE A 281 -7.83 -6.24 17.13
N TYR A 282 -6.97 -7.07 17.73
CA TYR A 282 -5.67 -7.43 17.17
C TYR A 282 -5.77 -8.70 16.33
N ALA A 283 -5.04 -8.74 15.22
CA ALA A 283 -4.77 -9.95 14.47
C ALA A 283 -3.27 -10.18 14.43
N ILE A 284 -2.82 -11.37 14.85
CA ILE A 284 -1.42 -11.78 14.84
C ILE A 284 -1.27 -12.92 13.83
N VAL A 285 -0.36 -12.75 12.89
CA VAL A 285 0.03 -13.75 11.90
C VAL A 285 1.32 -14.40 12.39
N TRP A 286 1.27 -15.70 12.66
CA TRP A 286 2.38 -16.44 13.27
C TRP A 286 3.33 -16.99 12.20
N ALA A 287 4.63 -16.97 12.52
CA ALA A 287 5.66 -17.60 11.70
C ALA A 287 5.76 -19.12 11.92
N ASP A 288 5.39 -19.60 13.12
CA ASP A 288 5.47 -21.00 13.53
C ASP A 288 4.20 -21.44 14.30
N LYS A 289 3.84 -22.72 14.22
CA LYS A 289 2.64 -23.32 14.83
C LYS A 289 2.75 -23.49 16.34
N ASP A 290 3.97 -23.62 16.86
CA ASP A 290 4.21 -24.13 18.22
C ASP A 290 4.37 -23.02 19.30
N ARG A 291 4.37 -21.73 18.92
CA ARG A 291 4.63 -20.60 19.86
C ARG A 291 3.75 -19.38 19.62
N THR A 292 2.44 -19.53 19.78
CA THR A 292 1.50 -18.43 19.51
C THR A 292 1.10 -17.66 20.77
N ASP A 293 0.47 -18.31 21.75
CA ASP A 293 -0.31 -17.54 22.73
C ASP A 293 0.53 -16.90 23.85
N GLU A 294 1.64 -17.52 24.24
CA GLU A 294 2.51 -17.03 25.33
C GLU A 294 3.26 -15.75 24.96
N VAL A 295 3.69 -15.63 23.69
CA VAL A 295 4.36 -14.44 23.16
C VAL A 295 3.39 -13.24 23.18
N ALA A 296 2.19 -13.43 22.63
CA ALA A 296 1.14 -12.40 22.65
C ALA A 296 0.80 -11.97 24.08
N LYS A 297 0.60 -12.94 24.98
CA LYS A 297 0.34 -12.70 26.40
C LYS A 297 1.40 -11.82 27.05
N THR A 298 2.67 -12.18 26.89
CA THR A 298 3.80 -11.46 27.49
C THR A 298 3.83 -10.00 27.01
N ILE A 299 3.59 -9.76 25.73
CA ILE A 299 3.57 -8.41 25.17
C ILE A 299 2.35 -7.63 25.67
N PHE A 300 1.14 -8.20 25.66
CA PHE A 300 -0.05 -7.51 26.15
C PHE A 300 0.07 -7.13 27.63
N GLU A 301 0.57 -8.04 28.47
CA GLU A 301 0.81 -7.79 29.90
C GLU A 301 1.86 -6.69 30.12
N LYS A 302 2.97 -6.71 29.35
CA LYS A 302 4.00 -5.66 29.38
C LYS A 302 3.44 -4.26 29.13
N TYR A 303 2.42 -4.13 28.28
CA TYR A 303 1.76 -2.86 27.95
C TYR A 303 0.45 -2.61 28.72
N ASN A 304 0.17 -3.42 29.75
CA ASN A 304 -1.03 -3.32 30.58
C ASN A 304 -2.32 -3.31 29.73
N LEU A 305 -2.42 -4.24 28.78
CA LEU A 305 -3.58 -4.42 27.91
C LEU A 305 -4.40 -5.63 28.35
N GLU A 306 -5.69 -5.40 28.59
CA GLU A 306 -6.66 -6.49 28.67
C GLU A 306 -6.83 -7.11 27.28
N TYR A 307 -6.90 -8.44 27.23
CA TYR A 307 -7.09 -9.14 25.97
C TYR A 307 -7.92 -10.42 26.16
N LYS A 308 -8.68 -10.79 25.13
CA LYS A 308 -9.37 -12.08 25.04
C LYS A 308 -9.11 -12.71 23.67
N LYS A 309 -8.49 -13.89 23.64
CA LYS A 309 -8.34 -14.67 22.40
C LYS A 309 -9.72 -15.04 21.84
N LEU A 310 -9.93 -14.77 20.56
CA LEU A 310 -11.16 -15.09 19.84
C LEU A 310 -11.03 -16.44 19.13
N SER A 311 -12.09 -17.23 19.16
CA SER A 311 -12.12 -18.56 18.55
C SER A 311 -13.46 -18.87 17.88
N GLY A 312 -13.47 -19.89 17.01
CA GLY A 312 -14.68 -20.36 16.34
C GLY A 312 -15.41 -19.27 15.56
N GLN A 313 -16.69 -19.05 15.89
CA GLN A 313 -17.56 -18.12 15.17
C GLN A 313 -17.13 -16.65 15.31
N GLU A 314 -16.55 -16.24 16.45
CA GLU A 314 -16.10 -14.85 16.68
C GLU A 314 -14.97 -14.50 15.70
N ALA A 315 -13.95 -15.35 15.62
CA ALA A 315 -12.86 -15.21 14.65
C ALA A 315 -13.35 -15.29 13.20
N GLY A 316 -14.29 -16.21 12.91
CA GLY A 316 -14.86 -16.38 11.57
C GLY A 316 -15.61 -15.16 11.03
N ARG A 317 -16.17 -14.29 11.88
CA ARG A 317 -16.81 -13.04 11.46
C ARG A 317 -15.80 -11.95 11.10
N ILE A 318 -14.61 -12.00 11.68
CA ILE A 318 -13.57 -10.98 11.54
C ILE A 318 -12.65 -11.32 10.36
N ALA A 319 -12.30 -12.60 10.21
CA ALA A 319 -11.37 -13.10 9.21
C ALA A 319 -11.65 -12.60 7.77
N PRO A 320 -12.89 -12.49 7.27
CA PRO A 320 -13.16 -11.98 5.92
C PRO A 320 -12.74 -10.52 5.71
N THR A 321 -12.69 -9.74 6.78
CA THR A 321 -12.29 -8.33 6.72
C THR A 321 -10.80 -8.11 6.94
N PHE A 322 -10.06 -9.16 7.36
CA PHE A 322 -8.65 -9.07 7.69
C PHE A 322 -7.83 -8.59 6.48
N ARG A 323 -6.95 -7.61 6.69
CA ARG A 323 -6.17 -6.92 5.65
C ARG A 323 -7.01 -6.13 4.61
N GLU A 324 -8.32 -5.95 4.81
CA GLU A 324 -9.07 -4.99 3.98
C GLU A 324 -8.48 -3.56 4.16
N PRO A 325 -8.24 -2.82 3.06
CA PRO A 325 -7.78 -1.44 3.13
C PRO A 325 -8.68 -0.56 4.02
N ASP A 326 -8.07 0.38 4.76
CA ASP A 326 -8.73 1.32 5.68
C ASP A 326 -9.53 0.65 6.83
N LYS A 327 -9.41 -0.67 6.99
CA LYS A 327 -9.99 -1.42 8.12
C LYS A 327 -8.96 -2.00 9.06
N TRP A 328 -7.73 -2.21 8.60
CA TRP A 328 -6.64 -2.78 9.37
C TRP A 328 -5.37 -1.97 9.20
N TYR A 329 -4.66 -1.79 10.30
CA TYR A 329 -3.49 -0.93 10.42
C TYR A 329 -2.37 -1.72 11.10
N ARG A 330 -1.15 -1.56 10.60
CA ARG A 330 0.03 -2.33 11.02
C ARG A 330 1.17 -1.40 11.40
N GLY A 331 1.97 -1.77 12.39
CA GLY A 331 3.16 -1.01 12.78
C GLY A 331 2.90 0.50 12.91
N ALA A 332 3.57 1.31 12.10
CA ALA A 332 3.42 2.77 12.08
C ALA A 332 2.17 3.28 11.35
N ASP A 333 1.42 2.45 10.60
CA ASP A 333 0.21 2.89 9.91
C ASP A 333 -0.91 3.36 10.85
N VAL A 334 -0.89 2.94 12.12
CA VAL A 334 -1.82 3.45 13.15
C VAL A 334 -1.65 4.96 13.41
N ASP A 335 -0.55 5.58 12.96
CA ASP A 335 -0.42 7.04 12.94
C ASP A 335 -1.52 7.70 12.11
N LYS A 336 -2.05 7.01 11.07
CA LYS A 336 -3.21 7.49 10.30
C LYS A 336 -4.45 7.64 11.18
N LEU A 337 -4.66 6.71 12.13
CA LEU A 337 -5.75 6.79 13.10
C LEU A 337 -5.56 7.98 14.04
N SER A 338 -4.34 8.16 14.57
CA SER A 338 -4.00 9.33 15.41
C SER A 338 -4.18 10.67 14.68
N ILE A 339 -3.84 10.72 13.38
CA ILE A 339 -3.98 11.92 12.54
C ILE A 339 -5.46 12.23 12.24
N GLU A 340 -6.28 11.21 12.01
CA GLU A 340 -7.72 11.36 11.82
C GLU A 340 -8.40 11.81 13.12
N GLU A 341 -8.05 11.16 14.24
CA GLU A 341 -8.49 11.52 15.59
C GLU A 341 -8.17 12.98 15.92
N ALA A 342 -6.96 13.44 15.62
CA ALA A 342 -6.54 14.84 15.80
C ALA A 342 -7.47 15.83 15.08
N GLY A 343 -7.90 15.50 13.86
CA GLY A 343 -8.81 16.35 13.09
C GLY A 343 -10.21 16.43 13.69
N ILE A 344 -10.71 15.31 14.22
CA ILE A 344 -12.02 15.24 14.88
C ILE A 344 -11.99 15.99 16.21
N ILE A 345 -10.97 15.76 17.05
CA ILE A 345 -10.80 16.49 18.31
C ILE A 345 -10.72 18.00 18.07
N ALA A 346 -9.94 18.44 17.06
CA ALA A 346 -9.83 19.86 16.73
C ALA A 346 -11.17 20.46 16.29
N LYS A 347 -11.95 19.72 15.49
CA LYS A 347 -13.29 20.12 15.06
C LYS A 347 -14.25 20.22 16.24
N ASP A 348 -14.27 19.23 17.11
CA ASP A 348 -15.19 19.19 18.27
C ASP A 348 -14.86 20.32 19.26
N ALA A 349 -13.57 20.60 19.49
CA ALA A 349 -13.12 21.69 20.33
C ALA A 349 -13.62 23.06 19.85
N VAL A 350 -13.52 23.36 18.54
CA VAL A 350 -14.02 24.64 18.00
C VAL A 350 -15.54 24.68 17.91
N THR A 351 -16.19 23.54 17.66
CA THR A 351 -17.67 23.45 17.66
C THR A 351 -18.23 23.79 19.03
N PHE A 352 -17.65 23.23 20.09
CA PHE A 352 -18.00 23.60 21.47
C PHE A 352 -17.85 25.10 21.72
N ALA A 353 -16.75 25.71 21.25
CA ALA A 353 -16.49 27.13 21.46
C ALA A 353 -17.45 28.03 20.67
N LEU A 354 -17.85 27.62 19.46
CA LEU A 354 -18.86 28.30 18.64
C LEU A 354 -20.25 28.21 19.29
N ASP A 355 -20.66 27.02 19.75
CA ASP A 355 -21.95 26.80 20.41
C ASP A 355 -22.09 27.63 21.70
N LYS A 356 -20.97 27.88 22.38
CA LYS A 356 -20.90 28.74 23.57
C LYS A 356 -20.65 30.22 23.24
N GLN A 357 -20.63 30.59 21.95
CA GLN A 357 -20.39 31.95 21.47
C GLN A 357 -19.09 32.57 22.02
N LEU A 358 -18.06 31.74 22.22
CA LEU A 358 -16.77 32.17 22.75
C LEU A 358 -15.83 32.68 21.65
N ILE A 359 -16.03 32.21 20.42
CA ILE A 359 -15.26 32.53 19.23
C ILE A 359 -16.18 32.77 18.04
N THR A 360 -15.68 33.47 17.03
CA THR A 360 -16.36 33.67 15.74
C THR A 360 -16.00 32.56 14.74
N ASP A 361 -16.78 32.42 13.67
CA ASP A 361 -16.49 31.44 12.60
C ASP A 361 -15.10 31.63 11.99
N LYS A 362 -14.66 32.89 11.83
CA LYS A 362 -13.33 33.21 11.30
C LYS A 362 -12.22 32.78 12.26
N GLU A 363 -12.39 33.01 13.56
CA GLU A 363 -11.44 32.58 14.59
C GLU A 363 -11.40 31.05 14.70
N ALA A 364 -12.55 30.38 14.55
CA ALA A 364 -12.68 28.93 14.61
C ALA A 364 -11.88 28.21 13.51
N VAL A 365 -11.84 28.75 12.29
CA VAL A 365 -11.04 28.18 11.19
C VAL A 365 -9.54 28.14 11.53
N THR A 366 -9.01 29.25 12.06
CA THR A 366 -7.60 29.36 12.45
C THR A 366 -7.29 28.46 13.65
N ILE A 367 -8.09 28.56 14.72
CA ILE A 367 -7.91 27.76 15.95
C ILE A 367 -7.98 26.26 15.62
N LYS A 368 -8.96 25.83 14.81
CA LYS A 368 -9.09 24.43 14.39
C LYS A 368 -7.80 23.96 13.71
N THR A 369 -7.31 24.73 12.75
CA THR A 369 -6.12 24.36 11.96
C THR A 369 -4.89 24.23 12.86
N ASP A 370 -4.67 25.18 13.77
CA ASP A 370 -3.52 25.16 14.67
C ASP A 370 -3.60 24.03 15.71
N ILE A 371 -4.79 23.79 16.28
CA ILE A 371 -5.03 22.66 17.18
C ILE A 371 -4.79 21.35 16.42
N GLU A 372 -5.37 21.18 15.24
CA GLU A 372 -5.22 19.98 14.42
C GLU A 372 -3.75 19.70 14.10
N ASN A 373 -2.97 20.72 13.73
CA ASN A 373 -1.54 20.59 13.46
C ASN A 373 -0.74 20.16 14.70
N TYR A 374 -1.02 20.77 15.86
CA TYR A 374 -0.41 20.39 17.13
C TYR A 374 -0.73 18.94 17.50
N LEU A 375 -2.01 18.56 17.42
CA LEU A 375 -2.48 17.21 17.76
C LEU A 375 -1.89 16.15 16.83
N LYS A 376 -1.83 16.41 15.51
CA LYS A 376 -1.18 15.51 14.55
C LYS A 376 0.27 15.23 14.92
N ALA A 377 1.01 16.24 15.37
CA ALA A 377 2.39 16.08 15.81
C ALA A 377 2.52 15.40 17.18
N ALA A 378 1.54 15.59 18.07
CA ALA A 378 1.57 15.06 19.43
C ALA A 378 1.09 13.60 19.52
N LEU A 379 0.03 13.22 18.81
CA LEU A 379 -0.63 11.91 18.93
C LEU A 379 0.09 10.76 18.19
N VAL A 380 0.98 11.08 17.24
CA VAL A 380 1.83 10.08 16.55
C VAL A 380 3.04 9.64 17.37
N LYS A 381 3.36 10.37 18.46
CA LYS A 381 4.45 10.00 19.36
C LYS A 381 3.99 8.85 20.25
N PRO A 382 4.72 7.72 20.30
CA PRO A 382 4.32 6.59 21.15
C PRO A 382 4.36 7.04 22.61
N LYS A 383 3.35 6.63 23.39
CA LYS A 383 3.27 6.83 24.83
C LYS A 383 2.71 5.59 25.51
N THR A 384 3.14 5.32 26.74
CA THR A 384 2.53 4.28 27.57
C THR A 384 1.20 4.76 28.16
N ALA A 385 0.39 3.83 28.68
CA ALA A 385 -0.84 4.19 29.38
C ALA A 385 -0.56 5.11 30.59
N ASP A 386 0.50 4.83 31.34
CA ASP A 386 0.87 5.59 32.54
C ASP A 386 1.30 7.01 32.19
N GLU A 387 2.05 7.18 31.09
CA GLU A 387 2.43 8.50 30.58
C GLU A 387 1.20 9.33 30.17
N LEU A 388 0.22 8.71 29.51
CA LEU A 388 -1.03 9.36 29.08
C LEU A 388 -1.92 9.76 30.26
N HIS A 389 -1.94 8.99 31.33
CA HIS A 389 -2.75 9.28 32.53
C HIS A 389 -2.04 10.18 33.55
N SER A 390 -0.81 10.61 33.28
CA SER A 390 -0.11 11.53 34.16
C SER A 390 -0.78 12.92 34.16
N ASN A 391 -0.94 13.49 35.36
CA ASN A 391 -1.44 14.85 35.54
C ASN A 391 -0.57 15.88 34.81
N GLU A 392 0.73 15.62 34.71
CA GLU A 392 1.69 16.50 34.03
C GLU A 392 1.46 16.53 32.51
N VAL A 393 1.27 15.37 31.87
CA VAL A 393 0.95 15.32 30.43
C VAL A 393 -0.39 15.98 30.14
N THR A 394 -1.39 15.74 30.99
CA THR A 394 -2.72 16.36 30.85
C THR A 394 -2.65 17.89 30.97
N LYS A 395 -1.89 18.38 31.96
CA LYS A 395 -1.64 19.81 32.16
C LYS A 395 -0.90 20.41 30.97
N GLN A 396 0.19 19.78 30.52
CA GLN A 396 0.96 20.24 29.37
C GLN A 396 0.11 20.31 28.10
N PHE A 397 -0.76 19.33 27.87
CA PHE A 397 -1.67 19.32 26.73
C PHE A 397 -2.67 20.48 26.81
N THR A 398 -3.26 20.70 27.98
CA THR A 398 -4.21 21.78 28.23
C THR A 398 -3.55 23.15 28.05
N GLU A 399 -2.35 23.35 28.58
CA GLU A 399 -1.59 24.60 28.45
C GLU A 399 -1.22 24.89 26.99
N ASN A 400 -0.79 23.88 26.24
CA ASN A 400 -0.48 24.04 24.81
C ASN A 400 -1.72 24.41 23.99
N LEU A 401 -2.85 23.74 24.22
CA LEU A 401 -4.11 24.02 23.53
C LEU A 401 -4.63 25.43 23.88
N SER A 402 -4.60 25.82 25.16
CA SER A 402 -4.94 27.19 25.56
C SER A 402 -4.01 28.21 24.92
N GLY A 403 -2.70 27.94 24.88
CA GLY A 403 -1.71 28.78 24.23
C GLY A 403 -1.94 28.95 22.73
N ILE A 404 -2.38 27.90 22.03
CA ILE A 404 -2.77 27.97 20.61
C ILE A 404 -3.98 28.89 20.43
N ALA A 405 -5.04 28.69 21.23
CA ALA A 405 -6.21 29.55 21.16
C ALA A 405 -5.86 31.02 21.47
N ALA A 406 -5.01 31.25 22.48
CA ALA A 406 -4.59 32.59 22.90
C ALA A 406 -3.89 33.38 21.78
N LYS A 407 -3.22 32.73 20.83
CA LYS A 407 -2.63 33.40 19.65
C LYS A 407 -3.68 34.04 18.76
N THR A 408 -4.89 33.48 18.71
CA THR A 408 -5.97 33.96 17.84
C THR A 408 -6.93 34.90 18.58
N ILE A 409 -7.35 34.54 19.81
CA ILE A 409 -8.41 35.25 20.53
C ILE A 409 -7.93 36.03 21.76
N GLY A 410 -6.63 36.00 22.04
CA GLY A 410 -6.06 36.58 23.25
C GLY A 410 -6.18 35.68 24.48
N LYS A 411 -5.28 35.87 25.44
CA LYS A 411 -5.13 35.01 26.62
C LYS A 411 -6.39 34.93 27.49
N GLU A 412 -7.03 36.06 27.76
CA GLU A 412 -8.21 36.12 28.63
C GLU A 412 -9.38 35.28 28.08
N ARG A 413 -9.66 35.41 26.77
CA ARG A 413 -10.73 34.64 26.11
C ARG A 413 -10.38 33.15 26.04
N ALA A 414 -9.11 32.82 25.78
CA ALA A 414 -8.63 31.43 25.75
C ALA A 414 -8.71 30.75 27.12
N ASP A 415 -8.34 31.45 28.20
CA ASP A 415 -8.43 30.93 29.57
C ASP A 415 -9.89 30.73 29.98
N LYS A 416 -10.79 31.66 29.62
CA LYS A 416 -12.24 31.52 29.83
C LYS A 416 -12.80 30.31 29.10
N MET A 417 -12.42 30.12 27.84
CA MET A 417 -12.84 28.97 27.03
C MET A 417 -12.36 27.65 27.63
N THR A 418 -11.08 27.56 28.01
CA THR A 418 -10.49 26.37 28.62
C THR A 418 -11.18 26.03 29.94
N LYS A 419 -11.43 27.02 30.79
CA LYS A 419 -12.13 26.83 32.07
C LYS A 419 -13.56 26.30 31.85
N LEU A 420 -14.30 26.87 30.89
CA LEU A 420 -15.66 26.42 30.59
C LEU A 420 -15.69 25.00 30.01
N TYR A 421 -14.72 24.66 29.15
CA TYR A 421 -14.56 23.32 28.61
C TYR A 421 -14.33 22.30 29.72
N MET A 422 -13.39 22.56 30.64
CA MET A 422 -13.08 21.67 31.76
C MET A 422 -14.25 21.51 32.74
N GLN A 423 -15.06 22.55 32.94
CA GLN A 423 -16.27 22.46 33.75
C GLN A 423 -17.37 21.61 33.10
N THR A 424 -17.49 21.68 31.76
CA THR A 424 -18.52 20.96 31.02
C THR A 424 -18.13 19.50 30.75
N ASN A 425 -16.83 19.24 30.64
CA ASN A 425 -16.25 17.93 30.35
C ASN A 425 -15.23 17.55 31.44
N PRO A 426 -15.68 17.28 32.68
CA PRO A 426 -14.78 16.93 33.78
C PRO A 426 -14.03 15.63 33.45
N LEU A 427 -12.70 15.68 33.58
CA LEU A 427 -11.79 14.56 33.34
C LEU A 427 -12.03 13.37 34.29
N ASP A 428 -12.71 13.61 35.42
CA ASP A 428 -12.92 12.66 36.51
C ASP A 428 -14.32 12.00 36.47
N LYS A 429 -14.74 11.50 35.30
CA LYS A 429 -15.69 10.37 35.30
C LYS A 429 -14.92 9.08 35.62
N LYS A 430 -14.31 9.00 36.81
CA LYS A 430 -14.07 7.72 37.47
C LYS A 430 -15.42 7.01 37.63
N GLY A 431 -15.58 5.84 37.03
CA GLY A 431 -16.67 4.92 37.38
C GLY A 431 -17.88 4.86 36.44
N LYS A 432 -17.66 4.87 35.13
CA LYS A 432 -18.35 3.90 34.26
C LYS A 432 -17.27 3.29 33.39
N GLY A 433 -17.23 1.96 33.35
CA GLY A 433 -16.15 1.20 32.74
C GLY A 433 -15.86 1.60 31.30
N SER A 434 -14.94 0.86 30.68
CA SER A 434 -14.93 0.73 29.22
C SER A 434 -16.39 0.68 28.72
N CYS A 435 -16.68 1.15 27.51
CA CYS A 435 -18.06 1.16 26.99
C CYS A 435 -18.78 -0.22 27.02
N CYS A 436 -18.14 -1.27 27.53
CA CYS A 436 -18.71 -2.52 28.00
C CYS A 436 -18.45 -2.79 29.50
N GLU A 437 -19.10 -2.07 30.42
CA GLU A 437 -19.21 -2.57 31.79
C GLU A 437 -20.31 -3.64 31.82
N LYS A 438 -19.91 -4.91 32.03
CA LYS A 438 -20.82 -6.06 32.13
C LYS A 438 -21.83 -5.82 33.25
N LYS A 439 -23.09 -5.55 32.89
CA LYS A 439 -24.24 -5.98 33.69
C LYS A 439 -24.90 -7.14 32.97
N ASN A 440 -24.82 -8.31 33.61
CA ASN A 440 -25.56 -9.56 33.42
C ASN A 440 -26.21 -9.86 32.07
N GLU A 441 -25.91 -11.06 31.57
CA GLU A 441 -26.56 -11.84 30.51
C GLU A 441 -27.64 -11.13 29.66
N ARG A 442 -27.31 -10.96 28.37
CA ARG A 442 -28.16 -10.46 27.28
C ARG A 442 -28.49 -8.96 27.40
N ASP A 443 -27.68 -8.11 26.78
CA ASP A 443 -28.22 -7.01 25.97
C ASP A 443 -27.15 -6.34 25.11
N THR A 444 -27.51 -6.15 23.85
CA THR A 444 -26.77 -5.46 22.79
C THR A 444 -26.58 -3.97 23.08
N CYS A 445 -25.39 -3.44 22.80
CA CYS A 445 -25.09 -2.01 22.88
C CYS A 445 -25.98 -1.23 21.89
N SER A 446 -27.10 -0.69 22.37
CA SER A 446 -28.03 0.08 21.57
C SER A 446 -27.52 1.51 21.38
N LYS A 447 -27.40 1.95 20.12
CA LYS A 447 -27.24 3.35 19.71
C LYS A 447 -28.31 4.19 20.39
N LYS A 448 -27.91 5.18 21.20
CA LYS A 448 -28.83 6.25 21.61
C LYS A 448 -28.88 7.32 20.53
N LYS A 449 -30.13 7.68 20.21
CA LYS A 449 -30.55 8.69 19.23
C LYS A 449 -30.02 10.08 19.55
#